data_AF-A0A946VHU8-F1
#
_entry.id   AF-A0A946VHU8-F1
#
_cell.length_a   1.000
_cell.length_b   1.000
_cell.length_c   1.000
_cell.angle_alpha   90.00
_cell.angle_beta   90.00
_cell.angle_gamma   90.00
#
_symmetry.space_group_name_H-M   'P 1'
#
loop_
_entity.id
_entity.type
_entity.pdbx_description
1 polymer ?
#
loop_
_entity_poly.entity_id
_entity_poly.type
_entity_poly.pdbx_seq_one_letter_code
_entity_poly.pdbx_strand_id
1 'polypeptide(L)'
;MLTAACLVGLVIAPLRVAVVCLLVSSHLNLTSLDAGGAAVGLLNALRIIIFPIILYSRLLFKNRSRLNVKNSGFWIWIVFCLYAAASILWLKVDNLVPYLKQLGYLYTYLITYIVLCKSFHNNVLREKEIIYSFVIATFIAILQTYWLGNLFGSTLNWSRFVSFTAKQQFAE
;
A
#
# COMPACT_ATOMS: atom_id res chain seq x y z
N MET A 1 -3.05 -16.15 1.02
CA MET A 1 -3.39 -16.31 2.44
C MET A 1 -2.97 -15.10 3.29
N LEU A 2 -1.71 -14.67 3.26
CA LEU A 2 -1.24 -13.56 4.10
C LEU A 2 -1.91 -12.20 3.79
N THR A 3 -2.16 -11.89 2.51
CA THR A 3 -2.91 -10.67 2.10
C THR A 3 -4.32 -10.64 2.66
N ALA A 4 -5.03 -11.77 2.64
CA ALA A 4 -6.36 -11.91 3.24
C ALA A 4 -6.30 -11.76 4.76
N ALA A 5 -5.29 -12.34 5.43
CA ALA A 5 -5.09 -12.15 6.87
C ALA A 5 -4.83 -10.67 7.22
N CYS A 6 -4.02 -9.96 6.44
CA CYS A 6 -3.82 -8.52 6.59
C CYS A 6 -5.13 -7.75 6.39
N LEU A 7 -5.94 -8.08 5.38
CA LEU A 7 -7.24 -7.44 5.15
C LEU A 7 -8.18 -7.64 6.34
N VAL A 8 -8.31 -8.87 6.84
CA VAL A 8 -9.13 -9.20 8.01
C VAL A 8 -8.65 -8.43 9.24
N GLY A 9 -7.33 -8.41 9.47
CA GLY A 9 -6.74 -7.62 10.56
C GLY A 9 -7.01 -6.13 10.41
N LEU A 10 -6.99 -5.61 9.18
CA LEU A 10 -7.21 -4.19 8.90
C LEU A 10 -8.67 -3.76 9.13
N VAL A 11 -9.63 -4.66 8.91
CA VAL A 11 -11.06 -4.43 9.18
C VAL A 11 -11.41 -4.60 10.66
N ILE A 12 -10.98 -5.71 11.27
CA ILE A 12 -11.52 -6.16 12.57
C ILE A 12 -10.59 -5.78 13.73
N ALA A 13 -9.27 -5.88 13.56
CA ALA A 13 -8.33 -5.78 14.67
C ALA A 13 -8.26 -4.36 15.27
N PRO A 14 -7.75 -4.17 16.49
CA PRO A 14 -7.53 -2.84 17.06
C PRO A 14 -6.72 -1.95 16.12
N LEU A 15 -6.97 -0.64 16.11
CA LEU A 15 -6.33 0.31 15.18
C LEU A 15 -4.81 0.20 15.10
N ARG A 16 -4.13 -0.11 16.21
CA ARG A 16 -2.67 -0.31 16.23
C ARG A 16 -2.25 -1.53 15.41
N VAL A 17 -2.97 -2.64 15.57
CA VAL A 17 -2.75 -3.87 14.80
C VAL A 17 -3.11 -3.65 13.33
N ALA A 18 -4.18 -2.90 13.05
CA ALA A 18 -4.55 -2.56 11.68
C ALA A 18 -3.47 -1.74 10.95
N VAL A 19 -2.80 -0.82 11.64
CA VAL A 19 -1.63 -0.10 11.11
C VAL A 19 -0.47 -1.08 10.84
N VAL A 20 -0.18 -2.00 11.77
CA VAL A 20 0.84 -3.04 11.54
C VAL A 20 0.48 -3.92 10.33
N CYS A 21 -0.79 -4.32 10.18
CA CYS A 21 -1.25 -5.06 9.00
C CYS A 21 -1.05 -4.28 7.70
N LEU A 22 -1.31 -2.97 7.71
CA LEU A 22 -1.04 -2.11 6.55
C LEU A 22 0.47 -2.11 6.23
N LEU A 23 1.32 -1.90 7.23
CA LEU A 23 2.78 -1.88 7.06
C LEU A 23 3.30 -3.22 6.55
N VAL A 24 2.92 -4.33 7.18
CA VAL A 24 3.32 -5.68 6.73
C VAL A 24 2.82 -5.95 5.30
N SER A 25 1.62 -5.49 4.95
CA SER A 25 1.06 -5.69 3.61
C SER A 25 1.80 -4.93 2.50
N SER A 26 2.47 -3.81 2.82
CA SER A 26 3.23 -3.03 1.84
C SER A 26 4.48 -3.77 1.35
N HIS A 27 4.99 -4.69 2.18
CA HIS A 27 6.13 -5.53 1.82
C HIS A 27 5.73 -6.73 0.95
N LEU A 28 4.43 -7.01 0.77
CA LEU A 28 3.94 -8.11 -0.05
C LEU A 28 3.68 -7.63 -1.47
N ASN A 29 3.99 -8.45 -2.47
CA ASN A 29 3.53 -8.26 -3.84
C ASN A 29 3.00 -9.58 -4.37
N LEU A 30 1.78 -9.57 -4.88
CA LEU A 30 1.22 -10.72 -5.55
C LEU A 30 1.86 -10.80 -6.94
N THR A 31 2.28 -11.99 -7.34
CA THR A 31 2.80 -12.32 -8.67
C THR A 31 2.06 -13.58 -9.11
N SER A 32 1.91 -13.88 -10.40
CA SER A 32 1.42 -15.21 -10.83
C SER A 32 1.85 -15.48 -12.25
N LEU A 33 2.11 -16.75 -12.56
CA LEU A 33 2.34 -17.21 -13.93
C LEU A 33 1.05 -17.39 -14.74
N ASP A 34 -0.04 -17.78 -14.09
CA ASP A 34 -1.23 -18.28 -14.80
C ASP A 34 -2.37 -17.26 -14.92
N ALA A 35 -2.44 -16.26 -14.05
CA ALA A 35 -3.35 -15.13 -14.25
C ALA A 35 -2.61 -14.09 -15.08
N GLY A 36 -3.10 -13.80 -16.28
CA GLY A 36 -2.52 -12.76 -17.15
C GLY A 36 -2.21 -11.52 -16.33
N GLY A 37 -1.01 -10.96 -16.47
CA GLY A 37 -0.42 -9.98 -15.54
C GLY A 37 -1.33 -8.79 -15.18
N ALA A 38 -2.32 -8.49 -16.01
CA ALA A 38 -3.39 -7.54 -15.74
C ALA A 38 -4.22 -7.87 -14.47
N ALA A 39 -4.62 -9.13 -14.24
CA ALA A 39 -5.48 -9.51 -13.11
C ALA A 39 -4.73 -9.41 -11.77
N VAL A 40 -3.47 -9.85 -11.73
CA VAL A 40 -2.61 -9.72 -10.55
C VAL A 40 -2.25 -8.26 -10.28
N GLY A 41 -1.94 -7.50 -11.34
CA GLY A 41 -1.72 -6.07 -11.25
C GLY A 41 -2.93 -5.33 -10.68
N LEU A 42 -4.14 -5.72 -11.09
CA LEU A 42 -5.39 -5.16 -10.57
C LEU A 42 -5.62 -5.52 -9.10
N LEU A 43 -5.33 -6.75 -8.67
CA LEU A 43 -5.41 -7.15 -7.26
C LEU A 43 -4.42 -6.38 -6.38
N ASN A 44 -3.17 -6.20 -6.84
CA ASN A 44 -2.19 -5.39 -6.13
C ASN A 44 -2.62 -3.93 -6.05
N ALA A 45 -3.10 -3.36 -7.15
CA ALA A 45 -3.61 -1.98 -7.19
C ALA A 45 -4.80 -1.79 -6.25
N LEU A 46 -5.77 -2.71 -6.28
CA LEU A 46 -6.91 -2.70 -5.37
C LEU A 46 -6.47 -2.77 -3.92
N ARG A 47 -5.53 -3.65 -3.56
CA ARG A 47 -5.01 -3.72 -2.19
C ARG A 47 -4.33 -2.41 -1.77
N ILE A 48 -3.45 -1.91 -2.63
CA ILE A 48 -2.70 -0.67 -2.44
C ILE A 48 -3.68 0.49 -2.17
N ILE A 49 -4.78 0.57 -2.90
CA ILE A 49 -5.82 1.61 -2.75
C ILE A 49 -6.74 1.36 -1.54
N ILE A 50 -7.31 0.16 -1.44
CA ILE A 50 -8.37 -0.18 -0.49
C ILE A 50 -7.85 -0.20 0.96
N PHE A 51 -6.66 -0.73 1.20
CA PHE A 51 -6.15 -0.92 2.57
C PHE A 51 -5.96 0.43 3.30
N PRO A 52 -5.26 1.43 2.72
CA PRO A 52 -5.19 2.76 3.31
C PRO A 52 -6.56 3.41 3.48
N ILE A 53 -7.49 3.25 2.53
CA ILE A 53 -8.85 3.83 2.61
C ILE A 53 -9.63 3.25 3.79
N ILE A 54 -9.60 1.93 3.99
CA ILE A 54 -10.25 1.29 5.14
C ILE A 54 -9.63 1.80 6.44
N LEU A 55 -8.31 1.88 6.53
CA LEU A 55 -7.66 2.36 7.77
C LEU A 55 -7.98 3.84 8.02
N TYR A 56 -8.02 4.65 6.97
CA TYR A 56 -8.41 6.05 7.02
C TYR A 56 -9.84 6.23 7.53
N SER A 57 -10.80 5.45 7.01
CA SER A 57 -12.20 5.51 7.46
C SER A 57 -12.31 5.14 8.94
N ARG A 58 -11.61 4.09 9.40
CA ARG A 58 -11.56 3.70 10.82
C ARG A 58 -10.97 4.81 11.72
N LEU A 59 -9.93 5.49 11.25
CA LEU A 59 -9.34 6.64 11.97
C LEU A 59 -10.29 7.85 12.04
N LEU A 60 -11.09 8.08 10.99
CA LEU A 60 -12.14 9.12 10.99
C LEU A 60 -13.28 8.81 11.94
N PHE A 61 -13.74 7.55 12.00
CA PHE A 61 -14.84 7.18 12.89
C PHE A 61 -14.44 7.26 14.36
N LYS A 62 -13.20 6.89 14.71
CA LYS A 62 -12.74 6.95 16.10
C LYS A 62 -12.43 8.36 16.57
N ASN A 63 -11.75 9.15 15.73
CA ASN A 63 -11.50 10.57 16.01
C ASN A 63 -12.27 11.38 14.97
N ARG A 64 -13.39 11.98 15.39
CA ARG A 64 -14.12 13.05 14.68
C ARG A 64 -13.27 14.32 14.51
N SER A 65 -11.94 14.19 14.42
CA SER A 65 -11.06 15.28 14.03
C SER A 65 -11.46 15.67 12.61
N ARG A 66 -12.11 16.83 12.48
CA ARG A 66 -12.38 17.44 11.19
C ARG A 66 -11.07 17.52 10.42
N LEU A 67 -11.07 17.12 9.15
CA LEU A 67 -9.98 17.47 8.25
C LEU A 67 -9.78 18.98 8.36
N ASN A 68 -8.61 19.42 8.82
CA ASN A 68 -8.35 20.84 8.94
C ASN A 68 -8.02 21.36 7.53
N VAL A 69 -9.06 21.66 6.76
CA VAL A 69 -9.00 22.13 5.35
C VAL A 69 -8.21 23.44 5.22
N LYS A 70 -7.98 24.15 6.33
CA LYS A 70 -7.17 25.37 6.38
C LYS A 70 -5.66 25.12 6.22
N ASN A 71 -5.20 23.88 6.17
CA ASN A 71 -3.79 23.59 6.02
C ASN A 71 -3.35 23.81 4.55
N SER A 72 -2.31 24.61 4.33
CA SER A 72 -1.80 24.98 3.00
C SER A 72 -1.46 23.76 2.13
N GLY A 73 -1.05 22.65 2.76
CA GLY A 73 -0.78 21.39 2.09
C GLY A 73 -1.99 20.79 1.37
N PHE A 74 -3.23 21.02 1.84
CA PHE A 74 -4.44 20.51 1.18
C PHE A 74 -4.70 21.23 -0.15
N TRP A 75 -4.48 22.54 -0.19
CA TRP A 75 -4.69 23.34 -1.40
C TRP A 75 -3.62 23.09 -2.46
N ILE A 76 -2.35 22.99 -2.07
CA ILE A 76 -1.26 22.56 -2.96
C ILE A 76 -1.62 21.21 -3.60
N TRP A 77 -2.28 20.33 -2.84
CA TRP A 77 -2.75 19.05 -3.34
C TRP A 77 -3.92 19.11 -4.32
N ILE A 78 -4.92 19.95 -4.05
CA ILE A 78 -5.98 20.20 -5.04
C ILE A 78 -5.36 20.71 -6.35
N VAL A 79 -4.37 21.60 -6.27
CA VAL A 79 -3.67 22.11 -7.45
C VAL A 79 -2.92 20.98 -8.18
N PHE A 80 -2.21 20.09 -7.48
CA PHE A 80 -1.56 18.94 -8.11
C PHE A 80 -2.55 17.96 -8.74
N CYS A 81 -3.67 17.66 -8.08
CA CYS A 81 -4.72 16.79 -8.64
C CYS A 81 -5.36 17.42 -9.88
N LEU A 82 -5.65 18.72 -9.85
CA LEU A 82 -6.20 19.46 -10.99
C LEU A 82 -5.19 19.54 -12.14
N TYR A 83 -3.92 19.81 -11.84
CA TYR A 83 -2.84 19.80 -12.83
C TYR A 83 -2.71 18.42 -13.48
N ALA A 84 -2.72 17.36 -12.68
CA ALA A 84 -2.65 16.00 -13.19
C ALA A 84 -3.87 15.68 -14.07
N ALA A 85 -5.08 15.98 -13.61
CA ALA A 85 -6.30 15.82 -14.40
C ALA A 85 -6.28 16.63 -15.70
N ALA A 86 -5.79 17.87 -15.68
CA ALA A 86 -5.65 18.71 -16.87
C ALA A 86 -4.60 18.17 -17.84
N SER A 87 -3.48 17.62 -17.34
CA SER A 87 -2.43 17.07 -18.19
C SER A 87 -2.87 15.81 -18.95
N ILE A 88 -3.93 15.11 -18.51
CA ILE A 88 -4.59 14.03 -19.28
C ILE A 88 -5.07 14.54 -20.64
N LEU A 89 -5.53 15.79 -20.73
CA LEU A 89 -6.06 16.36 -21.97
C LEU A 89 -4.99 16.58 -23.05
N TRP A 90 -3.71 16.62 -22.65
CA TRP A 90 -2.58 16.76 -23.58
C TRP A 90 -1.88 15.43 -23.90
N LEU A 91 -2.33 14.33 -23.29
CA LEU A 91 -1.75 13.02 -23.52
C LEU A 91 -2.34 12.34 -24.76
N LYS A 92 -1.46 11.82 -25.61
CA LYS A 92 -1.84 10.87 -26.66
C LYS A 92 -2.46 9.62 -26.02
N VAL A 93 -3.48 9.06 -26.67
CA VAL A 93 -4.26 7.90 -26.19
C VAL A 93 -3.37 6.71 -25.80
N ASP A 94 -2.28 6.49 -26.53
CA ASP A 94 -1.32 5.40 -26.26
C ASP A 94 -0.63 5.51 -24.89
N ASN A 95 -0.53 6.72 -24.34
CA ASN A 95 0.11 7.00 -23.05
C ASN A 95 -0.89 7.13 -21.90
N LEU A 96 -2.19 6.96 -22.15
CA LEU A 96 -3.24 7.12 -21.15
C LEU A 96 -3.08 6.09 -20.01
N VAL A 97 -2.76 4.83 -20.34
CA VAL A 97 -2.66 3.74 -19.36
C VAL A 97 -1.47 3.90 -18.41
N PRO A 98 -0.22 4.14 -18.87
CA PRO A 98 0.90 4.45 -17.98
C PRO A 98 0.63 5.67 -17.09
N TYR A 99 -0.04 6.69 -17.63
CA TYR A 99 -0.35 7.90 -16.89
C TYR A 99 -1.36 7.66 -15.76
N LEU A 100 -2.45 6.94 -16.04
CA LEU A 100 -3.43 6.55 -15.02
C LEU A 100 -2.80 5.70 -13.91
N LYS A 101 -1.82 4.84 -14.24
CA LYS A 101 -1.03 4.11 -13.24
C LYS A 101 -0.25 5.06 -12.33
N GLN A 102 0.45 6.05 -12.89
CA GLN A 102 1.20 7.03 -12.09
C GLN A 102 0.29 7.87 -11.18
N LEU A 103 -0.87 8.30 -11.69
CA LEU A 103 -1.90 8.96 -10.89
C LEU A 103 -2.38 8.08 -9.73
N GLY A 104 -2.64 6.79 -9.99
CA GLY A 104 -3.02 5.82 -8.97
C GLY A 104 -1.96 5.65 -7.89
N TYR A 105 -0.68 5.62 -8.27
CA TYR A 105 0.44 5.59 -7.31
C TYR A 105 0.51 6.86 -6.48
N LEU A 106 0.42 8.04 -7.10
CA LEU A 106 0.44 9.32 -6.41
C LEU A 106 -0.70 9.42 -5.38
N TYR A 107 -1.92 9.08 -5.79
CA TYR A 107 -3.09 9.01 -4.91
C TYR A 107 -2.85 8.08 -3.73
N THR A 108 -2.32 6.89 -3.98
CA THR A 108 -2.11 5.91 -2.92
C THR A 108 -1.03 6.32 -1.93
N TYR A 109 0.10 6.84 -2.42
CA TYR A 109 1.14 7.36 -1.55
C TYR A 109 0.61 8.47 -0.66
N LEU A 110 -0.26 9.34 -1.18
CA LEU A 110 -0.91 10.36 -0.37
C LEU A 110 -1.81 9.74 0.70
N ILE A 111 -2.74 8.85 0.37
CA ILE A 111 -3.64 8.32 1.38
C ILE A 111 -2.86 7.59 2.46
N THR A 112 -1.86 6.81 2.06
CA THR A 112 -0.97 6.11 2.99
C THR A 112 -0.25 7.11 3.89
N TYR A 113 0.31 8.19 3.33
CA TYR A 113 0.95 9.25 4.11
C TYR A 113 -0.01 9.89 5.12
N ILE A 114 -1.22 10.28 4.68
CA ILE A 114 -2.25 10.87 5.55
C ILE A 114 -2.61 9.90 6.69
N VAL A 115 -2.79 8.62 6.37
CA VAL A 115 -3.09 7.56 7.35
C VAL A 115 -1.97 7.41 8.36
N LEU A 116 -0.72 7.38 7.92
CA LEU A 116 0.44 7.26 8.81
C LEU A 116 0.60 8.50 9.69
N CYS A 117 0.55 9.70 9.13
CA CYS A 117 0.61 10.96 9.90
C CYS A 117 -0.52 11.05 10.92
N LYS A 118 -1.75 10.73 10.53
CA LYS A 118 -2.91 10.75 11.44
C LYS A 118 -2.79 9.66 12.51
N SER A 119 -2.26 8.49 12.17
CA SER A 119 -1.99 7.42 13.14
C SER A 119 -0.92 7.83 14.14
N PHE A 120 0.12 8.52 13.69
CA PHE A 120 1.20 9.06 14.52
C PHE A 120 0.68 10.13 15.47
N HIS A 121 -0.02 11.15 14.95
CA HIS A 121 -0.60 12.24 15.75
C HIS A 121 -1.63 11.73 16.79
N ASN A 122 -2.32 10.64 16.50
CA ASN A 122 -3.28 10.03 17.44
C ASN A 122 -2.64 9.00 18.40
N ASN A 123 -1.30 8.90 18.45
CA ASN A 123 -0.56 7.91 19.26
C ASN A 123 -0.97 6.43 19.00
N VAL A 124 -1.52 6.17 17.81
CA VAL A 124 -1.89 4.84 17.31
C VAL A 124 -0.66 4.15 16.73
N LEU A 125 0.14 4.89 15.95
CA LEU A 125 1.43 4.45 15.45
C LEU A 125 2.53 5.03 16.34
N ARG A 126 3.34 4.18 16.96
CA ARG A 126 4.55 4.55 17.70
C ARG A 126 5.73 3.73 17.17
N GLU A 127 6.91 4.00 17.71
CA GLU A 127 8.13 3.27 17.36
C GLU A 127 7.98 1.76 17.52
N LYS A 128 7.25 1.30 18.56
CA LYS A 128 7.01 -0.13 18.81
C LYS A 128 6.27 -0.80 17.65
N GLU A 129 5.21 -0.18 17.14
CA GLU A 129 4.44 -0.71 16.01
C GLU A 129 5.28 -0.77 14.72
N ILE A 130 6.16 0.22 14.51
CA ILE A 130 7.11 0.19 13.40
C ILE A 130 8.08 -0.99 13.56
N ILE A 131 8.69 -1.14 14.74
CA ILE A 131 9.60 -2.26 15.04
C ILE A 131 8.89 -3.60 14.85
N TYR A 132 7.68 -3.77 15.38
CA TYR A 132 6.90 -5.00 15.19
C TYR A 132 6.64 -5.30 13.72
N SER A 133 6.30 -4.28 12.92
CA SER A 133 6.11 -4.46 11.48
C SER A 133 7.37 -4.97 10.78
N PHE A 134 8.55 -4.43 11.13
CA PHE A 134 9.84 -4.89 10.60
C PHE A 134 10.21 -6.29 11.06
N VAL A 135 10.00 -6.62 12.33
CA VAL A 135 10.27 -7.95 12.88
C VAL A 135 9.37 -8.98 12.21
N ILE A 136 8.07 -8.71 12.09
CA ILE A 136 7.11 -9.59 11.41
C ILE A 136 7.50 -9.76 9.94
N ALA A 137 7.80 -8.67 9.23
CA ALA A 137 8.24 -8.70 7.84
C ALA A 137 9.50 -9.56 7.67
N THR A 138 10.50 -9.39 8.53
CA THR A 138 11.76 -10.13 8.50
C THR A 138 11.55 -11.61 8.82
N PHE A 139 10.73 -11.91 9.85
CA PHE A 139 10.42 -13.28 10.22
C PHE A 139 9.68 -14.01 9.09
N ILE A 140 8.72 -13.36 8.44
CA ILE A 140 8.03 -13.91 7.26
C ILE A 140 9.02 -14.13 6.12
N ALA A 141 9.94 -13.18 5.87
CA ALA A 141 10.96 -13.34 4.83
C ALA A 141 11.90 -14.52 5.11
N ILE A 142 12.32 -14.73 6.36
CA ILE A 142 13.15 -15.87 6.78
C ILE A 142 12.39 -17.19 6.58
N LEU A 143 11.13 -17.26 7.03
CA LEU A 143 10.29 -18.44 6.83
C LEU A 143 10.10 -18.75 5.35
N GLN A 144 9.85 -17.73 4.53
CA GLN A 144 9.72 -17.88 3.08
C GLN A 144 11.01 -18.37 2.44
N THR A 145 12.17 -17.88 2.88
CA THR A 145 13.46 -18.20 2.27
C THR A 145 13.97 -19.59 2.66
N TYR A 146 13.91 -19.92 3.96
CA TYR A 146 14.61 -21.09 4.49
C TYR A 146 13.71 -22.28 4.80
N TRP A 147 12.44 -22.05 5.15
CA TRP A 147 11.55 -23.13 5.59
C TRP A 147 10.55 -23.54 4.52
N LEU A 148 9.99 -22.57 3.82
CA LEU A 148 9.05 -22.82 2.72
C LEU A 148 9.77 -23.09 1.38
N GLY A 149 11.11 -23.01 1.39
CA GLY A 149 12.00 -23.33 0.26
C GLY A 149 12.08 -22.25 -0.82
N ASN A 150 12.97 -22.48 -1.79
CA ASN A 150 13.31 -21.55 -2.88
C ASN A 150 12.13 -21.24 -3.85
N LEU A 151 10.96 -21.84 -3.61
CA LEU A 151 9.71 -21.54 -4.32
C LEU A 151 9.35 -20.06 -4.20
N PHE A 152 9.58 -19.40 -3.06
CA PHE A 152 9.27 -17.99 -2.86
C PHE A 152 10.38 -17.03 -3.36
N GLY A 153 11.59 -17.52 -3.57
CA GLY A 153 12.70 -16.79 -4.20
C GLY A 153 12.70 -16.88 -5.73
N SER A 154 12.09 -17.90 -6.31
CA SER A 154 12.00 -18.08 -7.77
C SER A 154 11.11 -17.02 -8.42
N THR A 155 11.53 -16.50 -9.60
CA THR A 155 10.81 -15.52 -10.44
C THR A 155 9.40 -15.97 -10.85
N LEU A 156 9.08 -17.24 -10.66
CA LEU A 156 7.96 -17.97 -11.21
C LEU A 156 6.74 -18.13 -10.27
N ASN A 157 6.76 -17.65 -9.01
CA ASN A 157 5.72 -18.00 -8.02
C ASN A 157 4.87 -16.86 -7.43
N TRP A 158 3.82 -17.25 -6.68
CA TRP A 158 2.52 -16.58 -6.62
C TRP A 158 2.35 -15.45 -5.57
N SER A 159 3.37 -15.21 -4.74
CA SER A 159 3.36 -14.10 -3.77
C SER A 159 4.77 -13.87 -3.20
N ARG A 160 5.44 -12.79 -3.57
CA ARG A 160 6.79 -12.46 -3.06
C ARG A 160 6.78 -11.35 -2.02
N PHE A 161 7.76 -11.41 -1.12
CA PHE A 161 8.13 -10.28 -0.27
C PHE A 161 9.09 -9.36 -1.04
N VAL A 162 8.62 -8.17 -1.36
CA VAL A 162 9.26 -7.16 -2.22
C VAL A 162 10.53 -6.59 -1.61
N SER A 163 10.50 -6.33 -0.32
CA SER A 163 11.52 -5.50 0.34
C SER A 163 12.87 -6.19 0.47
N PHE A 164 12.95 -7.47 0.15
CA PHE A 164 14.17 -8.27 0.15
C PHE A 164 14.54 -8.80 -1.25
N THR A 165 13.85 -8.32 -2.30
CA THR A 165 14.17 -8.65 -3.71
C THR A 165 14.94 -7.50 -4.39
N ALA A 166 15.85 -7.84 -5.30
CA ALA A 166 16.64 -6.86 -6.04
C ALA A 166 15.75 -5.91 -6.86
N LYS A 167 16.07 -4.61 -6.86
CA LYS A 167 15.29 -3.53 -7.53
C LYS A 167 14.98 -3.79 -9.01
N GLN A 168 15.80 -4.60 -9.68
CA GLN A 168 15.70 -4.89 -11.11
C GLN A 168 14.44 -5.69 -11.48
N GLN A 169 13.81 -6.40 -10.54
CA GLN A 169 12.59 -7.18 -10.78
C GLN A 169 11.29 -6.37 -10.74
N PHE A 170 11.35 -5.05 -10.49
CA PHE A 170 10.16 -4.16 -10.47
C PHE A 170 9.88 -3.47 -11.80
N ALA A 171 10.79 -3.56 -12.76
CA ALA A 171 10.71 -2.86 -14.04
C ALA A 171 10.26 -3.76 -15.20
N GLU A 172 9.92 -5.02 -14.93
CA GLU A 172 9.36 -5.99 -15.90
C GLU A 172 7.83 -6.09 -15.78
#